data_AF-A0A2V6JZA3-F1
#
_entry.id   AF-A0A2V6JZA3-F1
#
_cell.length_a   1.000
_cell.length_b   1.000
_cell.length_c   1.000
_cell.angle_alpha   90.00
_cell.angle_beta   90.00
_cell.angle_gamma   90.00
#
_symmetry.space_group_name_H-M   'P 1'
#
loop_
_entity.id
_entity.type
_entity.pdbx_description
1 polymer ?
#
loop_
_entity_poly.entity_id
_entity_poly.type
_entity_poly.pdbx_seq_one_letter_code
_entity_poly.pdbx_strand_id
1 'polypeptide(L)'
;MGANLVPIVRNFFITTETFAADDHSVQDGCVTPGTHRLMRFDFLSHNIGDADLVVGAPKDHPEWFTWSAAHGHYHLKDFNEFILYDCSGNQITKGYKQAFCLIDIEHPSAWGPNAPQFTDCNTNQGVSAGWADLYNAALACQFIVMDGVPDGDYVLVSTTNAQHLIPEDTYADNTIYTGLRIKGDKVTVIPSCWPPHFPNLDRWALSIQILFGVIQDGGGMGIRPGGGPVPIGPWDPLRLSAAKRDVILGLAITELATLVSSRTGREEIEKAGFSLASKALTQAQAGKH
;
A
#
# COMPACT_ATOMS: atom_id res chain seq x y z
N MET A 1 11.84 -12.67 8.16
CA MET A 1 12.81 -11.90 8.94
C MET A 1 13.82 -11.44 7.91
N GLY A 2 13.69 -10.18 7.57
CA GLY A 2 14.16 -9.53 6.35
C GLY A 2 13.71 -8.07 6.35
N ALA A 3 14.18 -7.31 5.38
CA ALA A 3 13.76 -5.93 5.18
C ALA A 3 12.28 -5.85 4.77
N ASN A 4 11.61 -4.75 5.11
CA ASN A 4 10.26 -4.46 4.65
C ASN A 4 10.06 -2.93 4.58
N LEU A 5 9.97 -2.37 3.37
CA LEU A 5 9.82 -0.97 3.08
C LEU A 5 8.34 -0.60 2.94
N VAL A 6 7.90 0.29 3.81
CA VAL A 6 6.58 0.89 3.74
C VAL A 6 6.72 2.37 3.39
N PRO A 7 6.04 2.84 2.32
CA PRO A 7 6.00 4.25 1.99
C PRO A 7 5.32 5.09 3.08
N ILE A 8 5.80 6.31 3.26
CA ILE A 8 5.10 7.35 4.01
C ILE A 8 5.11 8.62 3.15
N VAL A 9 3.96 9.30 3.07
CA VAL A 9 3.86 10.63 2.44
C VAL A 9 3.27 11.64 3.39
N ARG A 10 3.84 12.85 3.40
CA ARG A 10 3.39 13.93 4.30
C ARG A 10 3.77 15.31 3.76
N ASN A 11 3.37 16.36 4.48
CA ASN A 11 3.77 17.74 4.19
C ASN A 11 3.43 18.21 2.77
N PHE A 12 2.20 17.95 2.33
CA PHE A 12 1.71 18.34 1.02
C PHE A 12 1.50 19.85 0.87
N PHE A 13 1.92 20.42 -0.25
CA PHE A 13 1.58 21.78 -0.66
C PHE A 13 1.65 21.93 -2.18
N ILE A 14 1.02 22.98 -2.71
CA ILE A 14 1.09 23.32 -4.13
C ILE A 14 1.90 24.59 -4.35
N THR A 15 2.76 24.56 -5.36
CA THR A 15 3.54 25.71 -5.82
C THR A 15 3.32 25.93 -7.32
N THR A 16 3.64 27.13 -7.78
CA THR A 16 3.84 27.42 -9.20
C THR A 16 5.30 27.80 -9.38
N GLU A 17 6.03 27.04 -10.20
CA GLU A 17 7.47 27.18 -10.37
C GLU A 17 7.81 27.27 -11.86
N THR A 18 8.91 27.96 -12.19
CA THR A 18 9.37 28.10 -13.57
C THR A 18 10.73 27.45 -13.72
N PHE A 19 10.83 26.51 -14.64
CA PHE A 19 12.03 25.72 -14.91
C PHE A 19 12.71 26.20 -16.19
N ALA A 20 13.99 26.52 -16.08
CA ALA A 20 14.83 26.78 -17.24
C ALA A 20 15.23 25.46 -17.93
N ALA A 21 15.69 25.53 -19.18
CA ALA A 21 16.09 24.34 -19.93
C ALA A 21 17.31 23.61 -19.32
N ASP A 22 18.10 24.31 -18.54
CA ASP A 22 19.26 23.79 -17.80
C ASP A 22 18.96 23.47 -16.32
N ASP A 23 17.71 23.56 -15.89
CA ASP A 23 17.32 23.15 -14.54
C ASP A 23 17.53 21.64 -14.35
N HIS A 24 18.00 21.23 -13.17
CA HIS A 24 18.26 19.83 -12.86
C HIS A 24 17.01 18.95 -13.02
N SER A 25 15.84 19.46 -12.64
CA SER A 25 14.58 18.71 -12.80
C SER A 25 14.20 18.51 -14.26
N VAL A 26 14.64 19.41 -15.15
CA VAL A 26 14.47 19.25 -16.59
C VAL A 26 15.49 18.27 -17.16
N GLN A 27 16.76 18.38 -16.75
CA GLN A 27 17.83 17.47 -17.19
C GLN A 27 17.58 16.02 -16.77
N ASP A 28 17.03 15.82 -15.57
CA ASP A 28 16.65 14.51 -15.05
C ASP A 28 15.31 14.01 -15.62
N GLY A 29 14.69 14.78 -16.53
CA GLY A 29 13.47 14.38 -17.25
C GLY A 29 12.18 14.44 -16.44
N CYS A 30 12.21 15.12 -15.28
CA CYS A 30 11.09 15.16 -14.34
C CYS A 30 10.01 16.18 -14.71
N VAL A 31 10.37 17.19 -15.48
CA VAL A 31 9.48 18.26 -15.94
C VAL A 31 10.03 18.87 -17.22
N THR A 32 9.17 19.47 -18.04
CA THR A 32 9.60 20.25 -19.20
C THR A 32 10.02 21.68 -18.80
N PRO A 33 10.79 22.41 -19.62
CA PRO A 33 11.01 23.83 -19.40
C PRO A 33 9.70 24.61 -19.44
N GLY A 34 9.57 25.62 -18.59
CA GLY A 34 8.39 26.47 -18.50
C GLY A 34 7.82 26.58 -17.09
N THR A 35 6.66 27.23 -17.00
CA THR A 35 5.95 27.41 -15.73
C THR A 35 4.97 26.27 -15.51
N HIS A 36 5.10 25.60 -14.37
CA HIS A 36 4.32 24.42 -14.00
C HIS A 36 3.72 24.59 -12.61
N ARG A 37 2.49 24.11 -12.43
CA ARG A 37 1.88 23.94 -11.11
C ARG A 37 2.30 22.58 -10.57
N LEU A 38 2.82 22.53 -9.35
CA LEU A 38 3.40 21.32 -8.76
C LEU A 38 2.71 20.99 -7.45
N MET A 39 2.42 19.71 -7.21
CA MET A 39 2.13 19.20 -5.87
C MET A 39 3.40 18.59 -5.30
N ARG A 40 3.93 19.24 -4.25
CA ARG A 40 5.14 18.81 -3.52
C ARG A 40 4.74 18.12 -2.22
N PHE A 41 5.56 17.14 -1.81
CA PHE A 41 5.35 16.35 -0.60
C PHE A 41 6.63 15.62 -0.20
N ASP A 42 6.76 15.35 1.09
CA ASP A 42 7.79 14.45 1.59
C ASP A 42 7.40 13.02 1.27
N PHE A 43 8.36 12.22 0.82
CA PHE A 43 8.23 10.78 0.67
C PHE A 43 9.31 10.07 1.48
N LEU A 44 8.92 9.02 2.19
CA LEU A 44 9.85 8.18 2.92
C LEU A 44 9.68 6.72 2.53
N SER A 45 10.80 6.01 2.35
CA SER A 45 10.84 4.55 2.29
C SER A 45 11.30 4.05 3.66
N HIS A 46 10.35 3.70 4.52
CA HIS A 46 10.62 3.28 5.91
C HIS A 46 10.79 1.77 6.02
N ASN A 47 11.95 1.31 6.47
CA ASN A 47 12.18 -0.10 6.71
C ASN A 47 11.59 -0.52 8.08
N ILE A 48 10.41 -1.12 8.06
CA ILE A 48 9.72 -1.70 9.23
C ILE A 48 10.08 -3.19 9.44
N GLY A 49 10.96 -3.75 8.62
CA GLY A 49 11.48 -5.10 8.77
C GLY A 49 12.51 -5.21 9.90
N ASP A 50 12.92 -6.44 10.22
CA ASP A 50 13.88 -6.72 11.28
C ASP A 50 15.33 -6.90 10.79
N ALA A 51 15.57 -6.65 9.51
CA ALA A 51 16.88 -6.63 8.89
C ALA A 51 17.07 -5.41 7.99
N ASP A 52 18.33 -5.04 7.78
CA ASP A 52 18.70 -3.95 6.86
C ASP A 52 18.33 -4.31 5.41
N LEU A 53 17.81 -3.34 4.68
CA LEU A 53 17.73 -3.42 3.23
C LEU A 53 19.09 -3.00 2.65
N VAL A 54 19.83 -3.95 2.09
CA VAL A 54 21.16 -3.70 1.54
C VAL A 54 21.09 -3.67 0.02
N VAL A 55 21.36 -2.51 -0.58
CA VAL A 55 21.53 -2.37 -2.03
C VAL A 55 23.00 -2.49 -2.43
N GLY A 56 23.90 -1.97 -1.58
CA GLY A 56 25.35 -2.07 -1.78
C GLY A 56 25.92 -0.95 -2.66
N ALA A 57 27.10 -1.18 -3.23
CA ALA A 57 27.80 -0.17 -4.00
C ALA A 57 27.28 -0.14 -5.45
N PRO A 58 27.04 1.04 -6.06
CA PRO A 58 26.61 1.15 -7.44
C PRO A 58 27.51 0.44 -8.46
N LYS A 59 28.81 0.34 -8.18
CA LYS A 59 29.78 -0.37 -9.01
C LYS A 59 29.54 -1.88 -9.11
N ASP A 60 28.87 -2.46 -8.12
CA ASP A 60 28.62 -3.91 -8.04
C ASP A 60 27.39 -4.30 -8.85
N HIS A 61 26.47 -3.36 -9.06
CA HIS A 61 25.23 -3.51 -9.84
C HIS A 61 24.97 -2.31 -10.76
N PRO A 62 25.87 -1.96 -11.71
CA PRO A 62 25.73 -0.76 -12.54
C PRO A 62 24.45 -0.74 -13.37
N GLU A 63 23.86 -1.90 -13.64
CA GLU A 63 22.56 -2.07 -14.30
C GLU A 63 21.38 -1.54 -13.48
N TRP A 64 21.52 -1.37 -12.16
CA TRP A 64 20.48 -0.82 -11.28
C TRP A 64 20.56 0.70 -11.15
N PHE A 65 21.71 1.30 -11.46
CA PHE A 65 21.94 2.72 -11.18
C PHE A 65 22.01 3.58 -12.45
N THR A 66 21.81 4.88 -12.26
CA THR A 66 22.16 5.94 -13.20
C THR A 66 22.94 7.03 -12.47
N TRP A 67 23.93 7.64 -13.12
CA TRP A 67 24.68 8.75 -12.54
C TRP A 67 23.92 10.06 -12.75
N SER A 68 23.67 10.79 -11.67
CA SER A 68 23.16 12.15 -11.76
C SER A 68 24.32 13.13 -11.59
N ALA A 69 24.73 13.77 -12.70
CA ALA A 69 25.78 14.79 -12.67
C ALA A 69 25.36 16.03 -11.84
N ALA A 70 24.07 16.34 -11.85
CA ALA A 70 23.46 17.41 -11.06
C ALA A 70 23.62 17.21 -9.55
N HIS A 71 23.58 15.96 -9.08
CA HIS A 71 23.63 15.62 -7.66
C HIS A 71 24.97 15.02 -7.21
N GLY A 72 25.86 14.71 -8.16
CA GLY A 72 27.19 14.16 -7.86
C GLY A 72 27.15 12.76 -7.24
N HIS A 73 26.10 11.99 -7.51
CA HIS A 73 25.97 10.61 -7.01
C HIS A 73 25.08 9.72 -7.89
N TYR A 74 25.12 8.41 -7.60
CA TYR A 74 24.28 7.41 -8.26
C TYR A 74 22.87 7.31 -7.67
N HIS A 75 21.92 7.13 -8.56
CA HIS A 75 20.52 6.92 -8.25
C HIS A 75 20.06 5.54 -8.71
N LEU A 76 19.36 4.82 -7.85
CA LEU A 76 18.71 3.54 -8.11
C LEU A 76 17.49 3.76 -9.00
N LYS A 77 17.48 3.19 -10.20
CA LYS A 77 16.46 3.40 -11.24
C LYS A 77 15.14 2.70 -10.89
N ASP A 78 14.05 3.31 -11.33
CA ASP A 78 12.66 2.83 -11.22
C ASP A 78 12.26 2.37 -9.81
N PHE A 79 12.86 2.95 -8.76
CA PHE A 79 12.67 2.44 -7.40
C PHE A 79 11.38 2.93 -6.76
N ASN A 80 11.12 4.25 -6.77
CA ASN A 80 9.87 4.80 -6.26
C ASN A 80 8.98 5.28 -7.40
N GLU A 81 7.67 5.14 -7.23
CA GLU A 81 6.66 5.52 -8.21
C GLU A 81 5.53 6.31 -7.54
N PHE A 82 5.11 7.40 -8.21
CA PHE A 82 4.00 8.24 -7.76
C PHE A 82 2.99 8.41 -8.89
N ILE A 83 1.73 8.06 -8.65
CA ILE A 83 0.66 8.21 -9.64
C ILE A 83 -0.55 8.86 -8.98
N LEU A 84 -1.09 9.90 -9.60
CA LEU A 84 -2.30 10.56 -9.17
C LEU A 84 -3.50 9.99 -9.93
N TYR A 85 -4.50 9.52 -9.20
CA TYR A 85 -5.78 9.04 -9.73
C TYR A 85 -6.92 9.95 -9.30
N ASP A 86 -7.97 10.06 -10.10
CA ASP A 86 -9.26 10.58 -9.63
C ASP A 86 -10.03 9.53 -8.81
N CYS A 87 -11.11 9.95 -8.15
CA CYS A 87 -11.97 9.03 -7.39
C CYS A 87 -12.74 8.01 -8.25
N SER A 88 -12.71 8.13 -9.57
CA SER A 88 -13.26 7.12 -10.48
C SER A 88 -12.23 6.05 -10.85
N GLY A 89 -10.98 6.19 -10.39
CA GLY A 89 -9.88 5.28 -10.69
C GLY A 89 -9.20 5.56 -12.03
N ASN A 90 -9.43 6.72 -12.65
CA ASN A 90 -8.69 7.12 -13.84
C ASN A 90 -7.34 7.72 -13.43
N GLN A 91 -6.27 7.27 -14.07
CA GLN A 91 -4.97 7.90 -13.90
C GLN A 91 -4.99 9.31 -14.52
N ILE A 92 -4.64 10.31 -13.72
CA ILE A 92 -4.60 11.71 -14.11
C ILE A 92 -3.21 12.11 -14.57
N THR A 93 -2.19 11.76 -13.78
CA THR A 93 -0.80 12.10 -14.07
C THR A 93 0.12 11.17 -13.26
N LYS A 94 1.39 11.10 -13.68
CA LYS A 94 2.43 10.31 -13.04
C LYS A 94 3.60 11.23 -12.69
N GLY A 95 4.23 11.00 -11.54
CA GLY A 95 5.48 11.63 -11.16
C GLY A 95 6.62 11.06 -11.97
N TYR A 96 7.44 11.95 -12.51
CA TYR A 96 8.61 11.58 -13.30
C TYR A 96 9.85 11.70 -12.43
N LYS A 97 9.95 10.83 -11.41
CA LYS A 97 11.22 10.64 -10.70
C LYS A 97 11.37 9.17 -10.37
N GLN A 98 12.19 8.50 -11.16
CA GLN A 98 12.39 7.06 -11.06
C GLN A 98 13.70 6.73 -10.35
N ALA A 99 14.60 7.69 -10.16
CA ALA A 99 15.95 7.43 -9.68
C ALA A 99 16.22 8.09 -8.31
N PHE A 100 16.62 7.29 -7.31
CA PHE A 100 16.85 7.74 -5.93
C PHE A 100 18.09 7.09 -5.30
N CYS A 101 18.79 7.81 -4.43
CA CYS A 101 19.78 7.22 -3.54
C CYS A 101 19.13 6.72 -2.25
N LEU A 102 19.37 5.49 -1.81
CA LEU A 102 18.86 4.99 -0.53
C LEU A 102 19.90 5.13 0.58
N ILE A 103 19.58 5.97 1.58
CA ILE A 103 20.39 6.19 2.78
C ILE A 103 19.50 6.40 4.02
N ASP A 104 20.09 6.23 5.19
CA ASP A 104 19.45 6.45 6.48
C ASP A 104 19.37 7.95 6.81
N ILE A 105 18.17 8.54 6.71
CA ILE A 105 17.94 9.96 6.99
C ILE A 105 17.12 10.18 8.27
N GLU A 106 15.96 9.53 8.36
CA GLU A 106 15.11 9.58 9.55
C GLU A 106 15.11 8.23 10.26
N HIS A 107 14.92 8.26 11.58
CA HIS A 107 14.75 7.06 12.40
C HIS A 107 13.34 7.09 13.04
N PRO A 108 12.26 6.78 12.28
CA PRO A 108 10.89 6.90 12.77
C PRO A 108 10.56 5.86 13.83
N SER A 109 11.28 4.74 13.83
CA SER A 109 11.07 3.66 14.78
C SER A 109 11.83 3.88 16.08
N ALA A 110 11.27 3.36 17.18
CA ALA A 110 11.93 3.34 18.49
C ALA A 110 12.90 2.16 18.66
N TRP A 111 13.07 1.36 17.60
CA TRP A 111 13.88 0.15 17.51
C TRP A 111 14.74 0.25 16.25
N GLY A 112 15.79 -0.57 16.17
CA GLY A 112 16.82 -0.46 15.12
C GLY A 112 18.16 0.02 15.67
N PRO A 113 19.18 0.18 14.82
CA PRO A 113 20.45 0.74 15.23
C PRO A 113 20.30 2.24 15.55
N ASN A 114 20.93 2.71 16.63
CA ASN A 114 20.83 4.11 17.07
C ASN A 114 21.52 5.13 16.13
N ALA A 115 22.34 4.66 15.21
CA ALA A 115 23.11 5.49 14.28
C ALA A 115 22.90 4.98 12.85
N PRO A 116 22.86 5.89 11.86
CA PRO A 116 22.69 5.51 10.46
C PRO A 116 23.86 4.63 10.01
N GLN A 117 23.58 3.54 9.30
CA GLN A 117 24.58 2.62 8.75
C GLN A 117 24.84 2.90 7.27
N PHE A 118 23.82 3.34 6.53
CA PHE A 118 23.91 3.69 5.12
C PHE A 118 23.89 5.20 4.96
N THR A 119 25.01 5.81 4.59
CA THR A 119 25.15 7.28 4.54
C THR A 119 25.79 7.81 3.26
N ASP A 120 26.13 6.93 2.31
CA ASP A 120 26.81 7.30 1.08
C ASP A 120 26.24 6.59 -0.15
N CYS A 121 25.65 7.40 -1.02
CA CYS A 121 25.10 7.01 -2.30
C CYS A 121 26.10 6.34 -3.26
N ASN A 122 27.40 6.59 -3.10
CA ASN A 122 28.41 6.14 -4.05
C ASN A 122 29.11 4.84 -3.63
N THR A 123 29.03 4.48 -2.35
CA THR A 123 29.81 3.35 -1.82
C THR A 123 28.97 2.29 -1.13
N ASN A 124 27.85 2.64 -0.50
CA ASN A 124 27.00 1.67 0.19
C ASN A 124 25.59 2.24 0.42
N GLN A 125 24.66 1.90 -0.48
CA GLN A 125 23.25 2.26 -0.35
C GLN A 125 22.45 1.20 0.39
N GLY A 126 21.44 1.65 1.11
CA GLY A 126 20.55 0.80 1.89
C GLY A 126 19.68 1.61 2.84
N VAL A 127 18.82 0.90 3.56
CA VAL A 127 17.98 1.46 4.64
C VAL A 127 18.02 0.50 5.81
N SER A 128 18.59 0.95 6.93
CA SER A 128 18.68 0.14 8.13
C SER A 128 17.32 -0.20 8.71
N ALA A 129 17.23 -1.33 9.40
CA ALA A 129 16.02 -1.72 10.12
C ALA A 129 15.58 -0.59 11.08
N GLY A 130 14.35 -0.08 10.95
CA GLY A 130 13.82 1.03 11.76
C GLY A 130 14.15 2.44 11.24
N TRP A 131 14.99 2.54 10.21
CA TRP A 131 15.32 3.79 9.51
C TRP A 131 14.46 4.00 8.27
N ALA A 132 14.40 5.24 7.82
CA ALA A 132 13.76 5.62 6.59
C ALA A 132 14.67 6.52 5.77
N ASP A 133 14.71 6.25 4.46
CA ASP A 133 15.22 7.21 3.51
C ASP A 133 14.16 8.29 3.26
N LEU A 134 14.55 9.57 3.31
CA LEU A 134 13.65 10.72 3.21
C LEU A 134 13.99 11.56 1.98
N TYR A 135 12.97 11.72 1.16
CA TYR A 135 12.90 12.71 0.09
C TYR A 135 12.01 13.86 0.47
N ASN A 136 12.61 14.94 0.98
CA ASN A 136 11.84 16.12 1.37
C ASN A 136 11.25 16.85 0.15
N ALA A 137 10.12 17.52 0.37
CA ALA A 137 9.31 18.19 -0.63
C ALA A 137 10.04 19.29 -1.43
N ALA A 138 11.14 19.83 -0.91
CA ALA A 138 11.93 20.86 -1.59
C ALA A 138 12.96 20.29 -2.57
N LEU A 139 13.19 18.97 -2.56
CA LEU A 139 14.17 18.36 -3.44
C LEU A 139 13.76 18.48 -4.92
N ALA A 140 14.76 18.60 -5.80
CA ALA A 140 14.56 18.51 -7.25
C ALA A 140 13.81 17.21 -7.60
N CYS A 141 12.92 17.30 -8.58
CA CYS A 141 12.05 16.21 -9.02
C CYS A 141 11.08 15.62 -7.96
N GLN A 142 11.03 16.15 -6.72
CA GLN A 142 10.14 15.65 -5.67
C GLN A 142 8.75 16.31 -5.75
N PHE A 143 8.01 16.00 -6.81
CA PHE A 143 6.66 16.54 -7.06
C PHE A 143 5.84 15.70 -8.06
N ILE A 144 4.54 15.97 -8.11
CA ILE A 144 3.66 15.66 -9.24
C ILE A 144 3.37 16.95 -10.00
N VAL A 145 3.44 16.93 -11.34
CA VAL A 145 3.01 18.06 -12.18
C VAL A 145 1.47 18.08 -12.24
N MET A 146 0.88 19.22 -11.88
CA MET A 146 -0.56 19.44 -11.68
C MET A 146 -1.18 20.37 -12.74
N ASP A 147 -0.52 20.51 -13.88
CA ASP A 147 -1.02 21.34 -14.97
C ASP A 147 -2.33 20.80 -15.52
N GLY A 148 -3.33 21.68 -15.65
CA GLY A 148 -4.65 21.29 -16.11
C GLY A 148 -5.45 20.42 -15.15
N VAL A 149 -4.92 20.07 -13.97
CA VAL A 149 -5.63 19.28 -12.95
C VAL A 149 -6.54 20.20 -12.14
N PRO A 150 -7.88 20.02 -12.21
CA PRO A 150 -8.83 20.87 -11.51
C PRO A 150 -8.84 20.60 -9.99
N ASP A 151 -9.54 21.47 -9.25
CA ASP A 151 -9.87 21.21 -7.85
C ASP A 151 -10.78 19.97 -7.76
N GLY A 152 -10.58 19.16 -6.72
CA GLY A 152 -11.28 17.90 -6.56
C GLY A 152 -10.68 16.98 -5.52
N ASP A 153 -11.24 15.79 -5.44
CA ASP A 153 -10.72 14.69 -4.61
C ASP A 153 -9.97 13.70 -5.50
N TYR A 154 -8.79 13.32 -5.03
CA TYR A 154 -7.83 12.50 -5.75
C TYR A 154 -7.20 11.48 -4.81
N VAL A 155 -6.46 10.54 -5.40
CA VAL A 155 -5.65 9.58 -4.67
C VAL A 155 -4.24 9.61 -5.22
N LEU A 156 -3.29 9.89 -4.34
CA LEU A 156 -1.88 9.65 -4.64
C LEU A 156 -1.55 8.21 -4.28
N VAL A 157 -1.24 7.42 -5.29
CA VAL A 157 -0.64 6.09 -5.15
C VAL A 157 0.86 6.27 -5.10
N SER A 158 1.47 5.87 -3.99
CA SER A 158 2.92 5.94 -3.79
C SER A 158 3.46 4.55 -3.55
N THR A 159 4.46 4.17 -4.33
CA THR A 159 5.06 2.84 -4.29
C THR A 159 6.56 2.95 -4.08
N THR A 160 7.12 2.17 -3.17
CA THR A 160 8.57 1.97 -2.98
C THR A 160 8.97 0.61 -3.52
N ASN A 161 10.22 0.46 -3.99
CA ASN A 161 10.72 -0.75 -4.64
C ASN A 161 9.73 -1.30 -5.69
N ALA A 162 9.23 -0.42 -6.57
CA ALA A 162 8.12 -0.70 -7.48
C ALA A 162 8.38 -1.85 -8.47
N GLN A 163 9.65 -2.11 -8.78
CA GLN A 163 10.08 -3.23 -9.64
C GLN A 163 10.46 -4.50 -8.86
N HIS A 164 10.31 -4.49 -7.53
CA HIS A 164 10.76 -5.55 -6.62
C HIS A 164 12.22 -5.95 -6.89
N LEU A 165 13.06 -4.93 -7.15
CA LEU A 165 14.46 -5.10 -7.51
C LEU A 165 15.26 -5.64 -6.33
N ILE A 166 14.93 -5.17 -5.13
CA ILE A 166 15.60 -5.57 -3.89
C ILE A 166 14.70 -6.53 -3.11
N PRO A 167 15.22 -7.67 -2.60
CA PRO A 167 14.43 -8.60 -1.82
C PRO A 167 13.89 -8.01 -0.50
N GLU A 168 12.62 -8.29 -0.23
CA GLU A 168 11.92 -7.92 1.02
C GLU A 168 11.16 -9.13 1.58
N ASP A 169 10.81 -9.09 2.87
CA ASP A 169 9.97 -10.11 3.51
C ASP A 169 8.58 -10.20 2.88
N THR A 170 8.08 -9.06 2.39
CA THR A 170 6.80 -8.89 1.72
C THR A 170 6.89 -7.67 0.79
N TYR A 171 6.11 -7.68 -0.28
CA TYR A 171 5.91 -6.50 -1.15
C TYR A 171 4.47 -5.97 -1.07
N ALA A 172 3.62 -6.57 -0.23
CA ALA A 172 2.18 -6.30 -0.18
C ALA A 172 1.85 -4.90 0.35
N ASP A 173 2.78 -4.29 1.07
CA ASP A 173 2.72 -3.00 1.75
C ASP A 173 3.65 -1.95 1.12
N ASN A 174 4.31 -2.29 0.01
CA ASN A 174 5.13 -1.37 -0.77
C ASN A 174 4.33 -0.25 -1.44
N THR A 175 3.00 -0.34 -1.45
CA THR A 175 2.10 0.64 -2.08
C THR A 175 1.09 1.18 -1.09
N ILE A 176 1.00 2.51 -0.98
CA ILE A 176 -0.02 3.20 -0.18
C ILE A 176 -0.94 4.05 -1.06
N TYR A 177 -2.17 4.25 -0.59
CA TYR A 177 -3.20 5.06 -1.23
C TYR A 177 -3.56 6.24 -0.34
N THR A 178 -3.09 7.43 -0.70
CA THR A 178 -3.33 8.65 0.07
C THR A 178 -4.43 9.47 -0.57
N GLY A 179 -5.59 9.58 0.10
CA GLY A 179 -6.67 10.47 -0.33
C GLY A 179 -6.29 11.93 -0.15
N LEU A 180 -6.51 12.74 -1.18
CA LEU A 180 -6.15 14.15 -1.21
C LEU A 180 -7.32 14.98 -1.72
N ARG A 181 -7.64 16.06 -1.00
CA ARG A 181 -8.52 17.13 -1.48
C ARG A 181 -7.69 18.33 -1.92
N ILE A 182 -7.86 18.72 -3.17
CA ILE A 182 -7.17 19.86 -3.79
C ILE A 182 -8.18 21.00 -3.93
N LYS A 183 -7.82 22.18 -3.40
CA LYS A 183 -8.60 23.41 -3.54
C LYS A 183 -7.69 24.62 -3.70
N GLY A 184 -7.56 25.13 -4.93
CA GLY A 184 -6.54 26.11 -5.28
C GLY A 184 -5.15 25.56 -4.93
N ASP A 185 -4.36 26.29 -4.15
CA ASP A 185 -3.01 25.86 -3.75
C ASP A 185 -2.99 25.04 -2.45
N LYS A 186 -4.16 24.68 -1.91
CA LYS A 186 -4.28 23.90 -0.68
C LYS A 186 -4.48 22.42 -1.00
N VAL A 187 -3.67 21.58 -0.36
CA VAL A 187 -3.86 20.13 -0.31
C VAL A 187 -4.26 19.72 1.10
N THR A 188 -5.25 18.86 1.24
CA THR A 188 -5.66 18.30 2.54
C THR A 188 -5.76 16.79 2.42
N VAL A 189 -5.12 16.06 3.33
CA VAL A 189 -5.24 14.61 3.39
C VAL A 189 -6.65 14.26 3.86
N ILE A 190 -7.32 13.38 3.12
CA ILE A 190 -8.66 12.86 3.38
C ILE A 190 -8.63 11.33 3.30
N PRO A 191 -9.67 10.62 3.79
CA PRO A 191 -9.80 9.20 3.50
C PRO A 191 -9.75 8.93 1.99
N SER A 192 -9.01 7.90 1.57
CA SER A 192 -8.89 7.58 0.16
C SER A 192 -10.26 7.25 -0.45
N CYS A 193 -10.60 7.91 -1.55
CA CYS A 193 -11.79 7.61 -2.33
C CYS A 193 -11.57 6.46 -3.33
N TRP A 194 -10.32 6.07 -3.57
CA TRP A 194 -9.95 5.00 -4.50
C TRP A 194 -8.64 4.27 -4.10
N PRO A 195 -8.53 2.94 -4.27
CA PRO A 195 -9.63 2.01 -4.51
C PRO A 195 -10.68 2.22 -3.41
N PRO A 196 -11.98 1.94 -3.68
CA PRO A 196 -13.02 2.12 -2.69
C PRO A 196 -12.58 1.44 -1.41
N HIS A 197 -12.27 2.24 -0.41
CA HIS A 197 -11.81 1.73 0.86
C HIS A 197 -13.03 1.04 1.45
N PHE A 198 -13.08 -0.29 1.41
CA PHE A 198 -14.10 -1.01 2.16
C PHE A 198 -13.66 -0.93 3.62
N PRO A 199 -14.29 -0.11 4.48
CA PRO A 199 -13.99 -0.17 5.89
C PRO A 199 -14.22 -1.62 6.34
N ASN A 200 -13.28 -2.16 7.11
CA ASN A 200 -13.27 -3.53 7.63
C ASN A 200 -12.79 -4.66 6.68
N LEU A 201 -11.91 -4.39 5.71
CA LEU A 201 -11.34 -5.45 4.86
C LEU A 201 -10.70 -6.61 5.65
N ASP A 202 -10.21 -6.38 6.88
CA ASP A 202 -9.78 -7.46 7.80
C ASP A 202 -10.93 -8.38 8.26
N ARG A 203 -12.13 -7.82 8.49
CA ARG A 203 -13.35 -8.61 8.80
C ARG A 203 -13.83 -9.36 7.55
N TRP A 204 -13.62 -8.79 6.37
CA TRP A 204 -13.98 -9.40 5.08
C TRP A 204 -12.98 -10.47 4.63
N ALA A 205 -11.69 -10.27 4.86
CA ALA A 205 -10.64 -11.26 4.65
C ALA A 205 -10.87 -12.49 5.53
N LEU A 206 -11.30 -12.29 6.77
CA LEU A 206 -11.73 -13.38 7.65
C LEU A 206 -12.95 -14.13 7.08
N SER A 207 -13.98 -13.43 6.58
CA SER A 207 -15.12 -14.07 5.91
C SER A 207 -14.72 -14.83 4.65
N ILE A 208 -13.82 -14.29 3.82
CA ILE A 208 -13.32 -14.95 2.61
C ILE A 208 -12.45 -16.18 2.97
N GLN A 209 -11.58 -16.09 3.97
CA GLN A 209 -10.78 -17.22 4.46
C GLN A 209 -11.63 -18.30 5.12
N ILE A 210 -12.70 -17.92 5.85
CA ILE A 210 -13.73 -18.82 6.35
C ILE A 210 -14.39 -19.56 5.19
N LEU A 211 -14.82 -18.83 4.16
CA LEU A 211 -15.49 -19.42 2.99
C LEU A 211 -14.56 -20.41 2.27
N PHE A 212 -13.31 -20.01 1.99
CA PHE A 212 -12.29 -20.87 1.37
C PHE A 212 -12.04 -22.15 2.17
N GLY A 213 -11.87 -22.03 3.50
CA GLY A 213 -11.68 -23.19 4.38
C GLY A 213 -12.90 -24.11 4.48
N VAL A 214 -14.11 -23.61 4.20
CA VAL A 214 -15.34 -24.40 4.24
C VAL A 214 -15.67 -25.06 2.90
N ILE A 215 -15.35 -24.42 1.77
CA ILE A 215 -15.79 -24.88 0.42
C ILE A 215 -14.72 -25.63 -0.39
N GLN A 216 -13.42 -25.47 -0.09
CA GLN A 216 -12.33 -25.93 -0.97
C GLN A 216 -11.28 -26.85 -0.31
N ASP A 217 -11.53 -27.37 0.90
CA ASP A 217 -10.58 -28.24 1.64
C ASP A 217 -9.15 -27.63 1.79
N GLY A 218 -9.01 -26.31 1.60
CA GLY A 218 -7.80 -25.54 1.83
C GLY A 218 -7.75 -25.00 3.26
N GLY A 219 -6.56 -24.56 3.71
CA GLY A 219 -6.45 -23.89 5.01
C GLY A 219 -7.34 -22.63 5.08
N GLY A 220 -8.00 -22.42 6.21
CA GLY A 220 -8.90 -21.29 6.45
C GLY A 220 -8.96 -20.88 7.92
N MET A 221 -9.90 -20.01 8.29
CA MET A 221 -10.12 -19.60 9.68
C MET A 221 -11.51 -20.06 10.13
N GLY A 222 -11.67 -20.48 11.38
CA GLY A 222 -12.97 -20.79 11.99
C GLY A 222 -13.23 -19.96 13.25
N ILE A 223 -14.49 -19.88 13.68
CA ILE A 223 -14.88 -19.18 14.92
C ILE A 223 -15.29 -20.21 15.98
N ARG A 224 -14.64 -20.18 17.16
CA ARG A 224 -15.04 -21.02 18.31
C ARG A 224 -16.26 -20.45 19.03
N PRO A 225 -17.09 -21.29 19.70
CA PRO A 225 -18.03 -20.81 20.69
C PRO A 225 -17.27 -20.05 21.80
N GLY A 226 -17.58 -18.75 21.98
CA GLY A 226 -16.86 -17.87 22.90
C GLY A 226 -16.00 -16.78 22.25
N GLY A 227 -15.92 -16.74 20.92
CA GLY A 227 -15.42 -15.58 20.15
C GLY A 227 -13.89 -15.52 20.02
N GLY A 228 -13.40 -15.97 18.87
CA GLY A 228 -12.01 -15.78 18.45
C GLY A 228 -11.75 -16.50 17.12
N PRO A 229 -11.04 -15.87 16.17
CA PRO A 229 -10.65 -16.50 14.92
C PRO A 229 -9.55 -17.54 15.18
N VAL A 230 -9.68 -18.74 14.62
CA VAL A 230 -8.77 -19.87 14.81
C VAL A 230 -8.31 -20.38 13.46
N PRO A 231 -6.99 -20.47 13.21
CA PRO A 231 -6.46 -21.11 12.00
C PRO A 231 -6.91 -22.57 11.91
N ILE A 232 -7.35 -22.98 10.73
CA ILE A 232 -7.71 -24.34 10.35
C ILE A 232 -6.78 -24.70 9.20
N GLY A 233 -5.81 -25.58 9.44
CA GLY A 233 -4.94 -26.08 8.37
C GLY A 233 -5.68 -27.01 7.40
N PRO A 234 -5.14 -27.24 6.19
CA PRO A 234 -5.71 -28.17 5.19
C PRO A 234 -5.80 -29.64 5.67
N TRP A 235 -5.29 -29.95 6.87
CA TRP A 235 -5.30 -31.28 7.48
C TRP A 235 -5.58 -31.26 9.01
N ASP A 236 -6.08 -30.15 9.54
CA ASP A 236 -6.28 -29.96 10.99
C ASP A 236 -7.60 -30.63 11.48
N PRO A 237 -7.65 -31.29 12.65
CA PRO A 237 -8.70 -32.26 12.98
C PRO A 237 -10.01 -31.65 13.49
N LEU A 238 -10.24 -30.35 13.27
CA LEU A 238 -11.56 -29.75 13.50
C LEU A 238 -12.49 -30.07 12.33
N ARG A 239 -12.87 -31.35 12.22
CA ARG A 239 -14.03 -31.78 11.41
C ARG A 239 -15.29 -31.16 12.01
N LEU A 240 -15.59 -29.94 11.61
CA LEU A 240 -16.89 -29.33 11.86
C LEU A 240 -17.97 -30.22 11.22
N SER A 241 -19.04 -30.53 11.97
CA SER A 241 -20.19 -31.21 11.38
C SER A 241 -20.76 -30.38 10.24
N ALA A 242 -21.43 -31.02 9.28
CA ALA A 242 -22.08 -30.31 8.15
C ALA A 242 -22.92 -29.12 8.63
N ALA A 243 -23.71 -29.31 9.69
CA ALA A 243 -24.49 -28.24 10.28
C ALA A 243 -23.66 -27.07 10.85
N LYS A 244 -22.49 -27.32 11.44
CA LYS A 244 -21.62 -26.23 11.93
C LYS A 244 -20.97 -25.46 10.77
N ARG A 245 -20.61 -26.14 9.69
CA ARG A 245 -20.10 -25.50 8.46
C ARG A 245 -21.17 -24.61 7.82
N ASP A 246 -22.40 -25.09 7.72
CA ASP A 246 -23.50 -24.36 7.09
C ASP A 246 -23.92 -23.12 7.91
N VAL A 247 -23.83 -23.16 9.24
CA VAL A 247 -24.03 -21.96 10.09
C VAL A 247 -22.98 -20.90 9.80
N ILE A 248 -21.70 -21.29 9.74
CA ILE A 248 -20.59 -20.38 9.48
C ILE A 248 -20.69 -19.80 8.05
N LEU A 249 -21.02 -20.64 7.07
CA LEU A 249 -21.25 -20.25 5.68
C LEU A 249 -22.42 -19.26 5.58
N GLY A 250 -23.53 -19.51 6.27
CA GLY A 250 -24.68 -18.61 6.30
C GLY A 250 -24.36 -17.24 6.89
N LEU A 251 -23.59 -17.20 7.99
CA LEU A 251 -23.14 -15.95 8.61
C LEU A 251 -22.19 -15.16 7.67
N ALA A 252 -21.25 -15.85 7.01
CA ALA A 252 -20.35 -15.22 6.04
C ALA A 252 -21.12 -14.63 4.84
N ILE A 253 -22.14 -15.34 4.33
CA ILE A 253 -23.01 -14.86 3.25
C ILE A 253 -23.82 -13.63 3.67
N THR A 254 -24.39 -13.62 4.88
CA THR A 254 -25.12 -12.45 5.41
C THR A 254 -24.21 -11.24 5.56
N GLU A 255 -22.97 -11.44 6.01
CA GLU A 255 -21.99 -10.36 6.07
C GLU A 255 -21.69 -9.85 4.65
N LEU A 256 -21.43 -10.74 3.67
CA LEU A 256 -21.17 -10.33 2.28
C LEU A 256 -22.30 -9.51 1.66
N ALA A 257 -23.54 -9.69 2.11
CA ALA A 257 -24.67 -8.88 1.65
C ALA A 257 -24.48 -7.37 1.89
N THR A 258 -23.74 -6.99 2.94
CA THR A 258 -23.43 -5.58 3.24
C THR A 258 -22.58 -4.90 2.15
N LEU A 259 -21.89 -5.68 1.31
CA LEU A 259 -21.11 -5.19 0.16
C LEU A 259 -21.97 -4.87 -1.06
N VAL A 260 -23.24 -5.30 -1.07
CA VAL A 260 -24.15 -5.11 -2.20
C VAL A 260 -24.76 -3.72 -2.10
N SER A 261 -24.45 -2.88 -3.08
CA SER A 261 -24.97 -1.50 -3.16
C SER A 261 -26.48 -1.45 -3.41
N SER A 262 -27.01 -2.42 -4.16
CA SER A 262 -28.45 -2.54 -4.40
C SER A 262 -29.20 -3.02 -3.16
N ARG A 263 -30.23 -2.27 -2.75
CA ARG A 263 -31.08 -2.65 -1.60
C ARG A 263 -31.73 -4.01 -1.82
N THR A 264 -32.29 -4.23 -3.00
CA THR A 264 -32.97 -5.50 -3.35
C THR A 264 -31.97 -6.66 -3.38
N GLY A 265 -30.79 -6.50 -3.96
CA GLY A 265 -29.78 -7.55 -3.96
C GLY A 265 -29.25 -7.88 -2.57
N ARG A 266 -29.10 -6.87 -1.71
CA ARG A 266 -28.74 -7.07 -0.29
C ARG A 266 -29.80 -7.88 0.45
N GLU A 267 -31.07 -7.48 0.36
CA GLU A 267 -32.18 -8.17 1.03
C GLU A 267 -32.29 -9.64 0.58
N GLU A 268 -32.04 -9.96 -0.68
CA GLU A 268 -32.05 -11.34 -1.19
C GLU A 268 -30.86 -12.17 -0.69
N ILE A 269 -29.66 -11.59 -0.63
CA ILE A 269 -28.47 -12.29 -0.15
C ILE A 269 -28.51 -12.49 1.38
N GLU A 270 -29.02 -11.51 2.14
CA GLU A 270 -29.28 -11.65 3.57
C GLU A 270 -30.26 -12.79 3.85
N LYS A 271 -31.39 -12.84 3.12
CA LYS A 271 -32.37 -13.94 3.24
C LYS A 271 -31.72 -15.30 2.96
N ALA A 272 -30.84 -15.39 1.96
CA ALA A 272 -30.14 -16.62 1.63
C ALA A 272 -29.19 -17.05 2.78
N GLY A 273 -28.39 -16.13 3.31
CA GLY A 273 -27.48 -16.38 4.43
C GLY A 273 -28.22 -16.81 5.71
N PHE A 274 -29.28 -16.09 6.08
CA PHE A 274 -30.13 -16.46 7.22
C PHE A 274 -30.84 -17.80 7.03
N SER A 275 -31.35 -18.09 5.83
CA SER A 275 -32.01 -19.37 5.55
C SER A 275 -31.06 -20.55 5.72
N LEU A 276 -29.82 -20.41 5.24
CA LEU A 276 -28.79 -21.44 5.37
C LEU A 276 -28.43 -21.70 6.84
N ALA A 277 -28.14 -20.63 7.59
CA ALA A 277 -27.81 -20.75 9.01
C ALA A 277 -28.98 -21.32 9.83
N SER A 278 -30.20 -20.85 9.60
CA SER A 278 -31.40 -21.31 10.32
C SER A 278 -31.68 -22.80 10.09
N LYS A 279 -31.64 -23.26 8.83
CA LYS A 279 -31.83 -24.69 8.49
C LYS A 279 -30.79 -25.57 9.17
N ALA A 280 -29.54 -25.14 9.17
CA ALA A 280 -28.44 -25.86 9.79
C ALA A 280 -28.59 -25.96 11.31
N LEU A 281 -29.03 -24.89 11.98
CA LEU A 281 -29.37 -24.88 13.41
C LEU A 281 -30.50 -25.87 13.73
N THR A 282 -31.57 -25.87 12.95
CA THR A 282 -32.71 -26.79 13.14
C THR A 282 -32.27 -28.25 12.99
N GLN A 283 -31.45 -28.57 11.99
CA GLN A 283 -30.91 -29.92 11.78
C GLN A 283 -29.96 -30.36 12.91
N ALA A 284 -29.12 -29.45 13.42
CA ALA A 284 -28.23 -29.72 14.55
C ALA A 284 -28.99 -29.98 15.86
N GLN A 285 -30.17 -29.36 16.03
CA GLN A 285 -31.05 -29.59 17.18
C GLN A 285 -31.83 -30.91 17.05
N ALA A 286 -32.23 -31.29 15.83
CA ALA A 286 -32.97 -32.53 15.57
C ALA A 286 -32.12 -33.81 15.72
N GLY A 287 -30.80 -33.74 15.52
CA GLY A 287 -29.87 -34.87 15.65
C GLY A 287 -29.36 -35.17 17.07
N LYS A 288 -30.01 -34.63 18.12
CA LYS A 288 -29.62 -34.82 19.54
C LYS A 288 -30.43 -35.91 20.28
N HIS A 289 -31.07 -36.82 19.56
CA HIS A 289 -31.75 -37.99 20.12
C HIS A 289 -31.00 -39.28 19.78
#